data_AF-A0A1C6NBV6-F1
#
_entry.id   AF-A0A1C6NBV6-F1
#
_cell.length_a   1.000
_cell.length_b   1.000
_cell.length_c   1.000
_cell.angle_alpha   90.00
_cell.angle_beta   90.00
_cell.angle_gamma   90.00
#
_symmetry.space_group_name_H-M   'P 1'
#
loop_
_entity.id
_entity.type
_entity.pdbx_description
1 polymer ?
#
loop_
_entity_poly.entity_id
_entity_poly.type
_entity_poly.pdbx_seq_one_letter_code
_entity_poly.pdbx_strand_id
1 'polypeptide(L)'
;MSGARLNSPVRSGRLEGNAASAVLVTESGWNVDRCVVLVDAGYLLGAAASLLAGEPMRSRISVDHAALIRGLRERAEADTQCDLLRIYWFDGAPDRVPQPEHRRLRVMPRVTVRLGALTRSDGRWAQKGVDAAMHAELTELARNRACSDIVLVTGDGDLLPGLMSAKEHGVAVHLWAVQAADGDYNQSEDLVAEADERRVLDRSWITEAVRATEPPGVCAPQSASRPEIAAILSAPLPESAKNGNAPASQAPPTPQGPAVPAVTPAVTPAAPEPETPADAAPAPPAGSGQDESAGPGRNAAGVPTPKDLAGLARPQPAGGGQATPPGATLRWSSERGWVERGTPGESPEIAALPTLAQLTTAEQRWADREEDITAVSGDPFEVGQVFARRWLERLSAPANVQTLAGEYPRIPHRIDGELLRYAARFGLLAHKDDQIDEHDRYAIRAGFWREIDAPVAGQQAPAEDAPVSD
;
A
#
# COMPACT_ATOMS: atom_id res chain seq x y z
N MET A 1 36.40 41.47 -80.61
CA MET A 1 35.64 40.26 -80.99
C MET A 1 35.26 39.53 -79.72
N SER A 2 33.95 39.31 -79.53
CA SER A 2 33.23 38.26 -78.79
C SER A 2 34.03 37.29 -77.92
N GLY A 3 33.64 36.91 -76.70
CA GLY A 3 32.29 36.74 -76.14
C GLY A 3 32.19 35.31 -75.57
N ALA A 4 31.86 35.20 -74.26
CA ALA A 4 31.12 34.17 -73.50
C ALA A 4 30.81 32.78 -74.15
N ARG A 5 30.64 31.63 -73.46
CA ARG A 5 30.61 31.12 -72.06
C ARG A 5 30.30 29.59 -72.16
N LEU A 6 30.29 28.88 -71.01
CA LEU A 6 29.64 27.58 -70.66
C LEU A 6 30.54 26.34 -70.86
N ASN A 7 30.67 25.36 -69.94
CA ASN A 7 29.74 24.86 -68.92
C ASN A 7 30.49 24.13 -67.76
N SER A 8 29.89 24.09 -66.56
CA SER A 8 30.31 23.36 -65.32
C SER A 8 29.37 22.13 -65.11
N PRO A 9 29.33 21.28 -64.03
CA PRO A 9 29.95 21.34 -62.67
C PRO A 9 30.30 19.98 -61.97
N VAL A 10 30.48 20.03 -60.61
CA VAL A 10 30.37 18.98 -59.53
C VAL A 10 31.74 18.54 -58.93
N ARG A 11 32.06 18.55 -57.61
CA ARG A 11 31.38 18.71 -56.29
C ARG A 11 32.41 19.17 -55.23
N SER A 12 31.96 19.89 -54.20
CA SER A 12 32.76 20.40 -53.06
C SER A 12 32.42 19.65 -51.75
N GLY A 13 33.43 19.33 -50.94
CA GLY A 13 33.33 18.74 -49.61
C GLY A 13 33.89 19.67 -48.53
N ARG A 14 33.15 19.81 -47.42
CA ARG A 14 33.20 20.92 -46.44
C ARG A 14 34.06 20.61 -45.21
N LEU A 15 34.65 21.67 -44.66
CA LEU A 15 35.43 21.83 -43.44
C LEU A 15 34.53 21.87 -42.18
N GLU A 16 34.99 21.37 -41.04
CA GLU A 16 34.61 21.89 -39.70
C GLU A 16 35.80 21.86 -38.74
N GLY A 17 36.12 23.03 -38.18
CA GLY A 17 37.18 23.28 -37.21
C GLY A 17 36.60 23.57 -35.83
N ASN A 18 37.33 23.11 -34.83
CA ASN A 18 37.04 23.19 -33.41
C ASN A 18 37.11 24.66 -32.90
N ALA A 19 35.97 25.24 -32.52
CA ALA A 19 35.91 26.52 -31.81
C ALA A 19 35.43 26.25 -30.38
N ALA A 20 36.33 26.45 -29.42
CA ALA A 20 36.03 26.38 -28.01
C ALA A 20 35.00 27.46 -27.63
N SER A 21 33.81 27.03 -27.20
CA SER A 21 32.81 27.90 -26.58
C SER A 21 33.35 28.45 -25.26
N ALA A 22 33.58 29.75 -25.23
CA ALA A 22 33.75 30.49 -23.99
C ALA A 22 32.42 30.45 -23.21
N VAL A 23 32.40 29.69 -22.12
CA VAL A 23 31.33 29.75 -21.12
C VAL A 23 31.48 31.08 -20.40
N LEU A 24 30.67 32.06 -20.78
CA LEU A 24 30.43 33.25 -19.98
C LEU A 24 29.70 32.79 -18.72
N VAL A 25 30.44 32.68 -17.62
CA VAL A 25 29.87 32.59 -16.28
C VAL A 25 29.27 33.95 -15.98
N THR A 26 27.99 34.13 -16.32
CA THR A 26 27.20 35.21 -15.74
C THR A 26 27.05 34.91 -14.26
N GLU A 27 27.17 35.94 -13.42
CA GLU A 27 26.80 35.86 -12.00
C GLU A 27 25.30 35.56 -11.91
N SER A 28 24.93 34.28 -12.05
CA SER A 28 23.58 33.80 -11.82
C SER A 28 23.34 33.88 -10.31
N GLY A 29 22.81 35.03 -9.87
CA GLY A 29 21.97 35.02 -8.68
C GLY A 29 21.03 33.84 -8.81
N TRP A 30 20.96 33.01 -7.77
CA TRP A 30 20.26 31.73 -7.76
C TRP A 30 18.78 31.98 -8.05
N ASN A 31 18.40 32.00 -9.33
CA ASN A 31 17.01 32.04 -9.72
C ASN A 31 16.49 30.62 -9.44
N VAL A 32 15.62 30.52 -8.45
CA VAL A 32 15.09 29.24 -7.99
C VAL A 32 13.98 28.83 -8.95
N ASP A 33 14.34 28.52 -10.19
CA ASP A 33 13.42 28.14 -11.26
C ASP A 33 13.11 26.64 -11.10
N ARG A 34 12.33 26.34 -10.05
CA ARG A 34 11.93 24.98 -9.68
C ARG A 34 10.46 24.95 -9.35
N CYS A 35 9.79 23.87 -9.73
CA CYS A 35 8.40 23.64 -9.37
C CYS A 35 8.25 22.61 -8.24
N VAL A 36 7.17 22.73 -7.48
CA VAL A 36 6.72 21.74 -6.49
C VAL A 36 5.31 21.30 -6.82
N VAL A 37 5.01 20.01 -6.66
CA VAL A 37 3.65 19.49 -6.81
C VAL A 37 3.08 19.15 -5.43
N LEU A 38 1.92 19.69 -5.08
CA LEU A 38 1.14 19.35 -3.89
C LEU A 38 -0.09 18.56 -4.32
N VAL A 39 -0.18 17.30 -3.92
CA VAL A 39 -1.26 16.39 -4.33
C VAL A 39 -2.17 16.07 -3.16
N ASP A 40 -3.44 16.43 -3.27
CA ASP A 40 -4.52 15.85 -2.46
C ASP A 40 -4.91 14.50 -3.06
N ALA A 41 -4.49 13.42 -2.40
CA ALA A 41 -4.78 12.05 -2.84
C ALA A 41 -6.27 11.70 -2.72
N GLY A 42 -6.99 12.31 -1.76
CA GLY A 42 -8.43 12.15 -1.60
C GLY A 42 -9.17 12.65 -2.81
N TYR A 43 -8.88 13.88 -3.22
CA TYR A 43 -9.42 14.46 -4.43
C TYR A 43 -8.99 13.69 -5.69
N LEU A 44 -7.69 13.49 -5.91
CA LEU A 44 -7.15 12.89 -7.14
C LEU A 44 -7.70 11.48 -7.37
N LEU A 45 -7.61 10.60 -6.36
CA LEU A 45 -8.04 9.21 -6.48
C LEU A 45 -9.56 9.08 -6.45
N GLY A 46 -10.26 9.93 -5.68
CA GLY A 46 -11.72 9.97 -5.65
C GLY A 46 -12.31 10.40 -7.00
N ALA A 47 -11.76 11.46 -7.59
CA ALA A 47 -12.19 11.95 -8.90
C ALA A 47 -11.83 10.97 -10.04
N ALA A 48 -10.66 10.32 -9.98
CA ALA A 48 -10.30 9.26 -10.92
C ALA A 48 -11.26 8.05 -10.82
N ALA A 49 -11.62 7.65 -9.60
CA ALA A 49 -12.61 6.59 -9.38
C ALA A 49 -13.98 6.95 -9.96
N SER A 50 -14.47 8.17 -9.72
CA SER A 50 -15.72 8.64 -10.33
C SER A 50 -15.64 8.65 -11.86
N LEU A 51 -14.53 9.10 -12.44
CA LEU A 51 -14.34 9.21 -13.89
C LEU A 51 -14.31 7.85 -14.61
N LEU A 52 -13.74 6.82 -13.95
CA LEU A 52 -13.51 5.50 -14.54
C LEU A 52 -14.52 4.43 -14.12
N ALA A 53 -14.98 4.47 -12.87
CA ALA A 53 -15.86 3.46 -12.27
C ALA A 53 -17.25 4.02 -11.89
N GLY A 54 -17.50 5.32 -12.05
CA GLY A 54 -18.79 5.98 -11.77
C GLY A 54 -19.08 6.24 -10.29
N GLU A 55 -18.23 5.77 -9.38
CA GLU A 55 -18.36 5.98 -7.92
C GLU A 55 -17.04 6.51 -7.35
N PRO A 56 -17.05 7.45 -6.38
CA PRO A 56 -15.85 8.02 -5.76
C PRO A 56 -15.22 7.06 -4.72
N MET A 57 -15.14 5.78 -5.04
CA MET A 57 -14.67 4.74 -4.15
C MET A 57 -13.30 4.22 -4.59
N ARG A 58 -12.25 4.47 -3.79
CA ARG A 58 -10.87 4.05 -4.13
C ARG A 58 -10.73 2.54 -4.35
N SER A 59 -11.54 1.71 -3.68
CA SER A 59 -11.51 0.24 -3.87
C SER A 59 -11.98 -0.22 -5.26
N ARG A 60 -12.63 0.67 -6.04
CA ARG A 60 -13.07 0.40 -7.41
C ARG A 60 -12.00 0.69 -8.46
N ILE A 61 -10.82 1.14 -8.05
CA ILE A 61 -9.72 1.42 -8.97
C ILE A 61 -8.43 0.72 -8.50
N SER A 62 -7.58 0.40 -9.47
CA SER A 62 -6.20 -0.01 -9.26
C SER A 62 -5.28 1.09 -9.80
N VAL A 63 -4.25 1.44 -9.03
CA VAL A 63 -3.37 2.58 -9.30
C VAL A 63 -1.92 2.12 -9.42
N ASP A 64 -1.34 2.29 -10.60
CA ASP A 64 0.10 2.26 -10.80
C ASP A 64 0.69 3.59 -10.31
N HIS A 65 1.11 3.61 -9.05
CA HIS A 65 1.67 4.80 -8.41
C HIS A 65 2.98 5.25 -9.06
N ALA A 66 3.77 4.32 -9.63
CA ALA A 66 5.03 4.68 -10.28
C ALA A 66 4.76 5.41 -11.60
N ALA A 67 3.82 4.91 -12.41
CA ALA A 67 3.36 5.59 -13.61
C ALA A 67 2.71 6.95 -13.29
N LEU A 68 1.88 7.02 -12.25
CA LEU A 68 1.21 8.25 -11.83
C LEU A 68 2.22 9.33 -11.40
N ILE A 69 3.17 8.99 -10.52
CA ILE A 69 4.20 9.92 -10.05
C ILE A 69 5.10 10.39 -11.20
N ARG A 70 5.44 9.48 -12.14
CA ARG A 70 6.20 9.83 -13.35
C ARG A 70 5.41 10.81 -14.23
N GLY A 71 4.13 10.53 -14.48
CA GLY A 71 3.27 11.41 -15.28
C GLY A 71 3.08 12.78 -14.64
N LEU A 72 2.90 12.85 -13.32
CA LEU A 72 2.81 14.12 -12.58
C LEU A 72 4.09 14.94 -12.72
N ARG A 73 5.27 14.31 -12.61
CA ARG A 73 6.56 14.99 -12.82
C ARG A 73 6.68 15.53 -14.23
N GLU A 74 6.56 14.66 -15.23
CA GLU A 74 6.74 15.00 -16.65
C GLU A 74 5.80 16.14 -17.05
N ARG A 75 4.55 16.08 -16.58
CA ARG A 75 3.57 17.13 -16.86
C ARG A 75 3.86 18.43 -16.12
N ALA A 76 4.34 18.38 -14.87
CA ALA A 76 4.61 19.57 -14.07
C ALA A 76 5.80 20.33 -14.66
N GLU A 77 6.86 19.62 -15.04
CA GLU A 77 8.02 20.20 -15.72
C GLU A 77 7.62 20.79 -17.08
N ALA A 78 6.74 20.11 -17.83
CA ALA A 78 6.25 20.62 -19.11
C ALA A 78 5.34 21.85 -18.99
N ASP A 79 4.44 21.91 -18.00
CA ASP A 79 3.52 23.04 -17.86
C ASP A 79 4.20 24.25 -17.20
N THR A 80 5.08 24.04 -16.21
CA THR A 80 5.78 25.13 -15.51
C THR A 80 7.09 25.57 -16.17
N GLN A 81 7.63 24.76 -17.11
CA GLN A 81 8.97 24.96 -17.68
C GLN A 81 10.10 25.00 -16.64
N CYS A 82 9.86 24.45 -15.45
CA CYS A 82 10.79 24.43 -14.31
C CYS A 82 11.12 23.00 -13.89
N ASP A 83 12.34 22.78 -13.39
CA ASP A 83 12.75 21.46 -12.88
C ASP A 83 11.96 21.08 -11.62
N LEU A 84 11.50 19.83 -11.52
CA LEU A 84 10.76 19.37 -10.35
C LEU A 84 11.68 19.26 -9.11
N LEU A 85 11.37 20.05 -8.08
CA LEU A 85 12.00 19.91 -6.78
C LEU A 85 11.50 18.64 -6.05
N ARG A 86 10.18 18.56 -5.83
CA ARG A 86 9.53 17.51 -5.02
C ARG A 86 8.03 17.41 -5.30
N ILE A 87 7.49 16.21 -5.16
CA ILE A 87 6.05 15.95 -5.06
C ILE A 87 5.72 15.67 -3.59
N TYR A 88 4.80 16.43 -3.03
CA TYR A 88 4.21 16.16 -1.72
C TYR A 88 2.87 15.48 -1.92
N TRP A 89 2.74 14.28 -1.37
CA TRP A 89 1.54 13.47 -1.43
C TRP A 89 0.83 13.51 -0.09
N PHE A 90 -0.36 14.10 -0.06
CA PHE A 90 -1.16 14.21 1.15
C PHE A 90 -2.31 13.22 1.12
N ASP A 91 -2.38 12.38 2.15
CA ASP A 91 -3.41 11.34 2.23
C ASP A 91 -3.89 11.11 3.67
N GLY A 92 -5.07 10.51 3.81
CA GLY A 92 -5.60 10.05 5.08
C GLY A 92 -5.16 8.62 5.36
N ALA A 93 -4.71 8.35 6.59
CA ALA A 93 -4.49 6.97 7.04
C ALA A 93 -5.11 6.73 8.42
N PRO A 94 -5.65 5.51 8.68
CA PRO A 94 -6.06 5.11 10.03
C PRO A 94 -4.91 5.29 11.01
N ASP A 95 -5.17 6.03 12.11
CA ASP A 95 -4.19 6.35 13.16
C ASP A 95 -2.87 6.97 12.64
N ARG A 96 -2.89 7.57 11.44
CA ARG A 96 -1.71 8.10 10.72
C ARG A 96 -0.64 7.03 10.42
N VAL A 97 -1.01 5.75 10.45
CA VAL A 97 -0.10 4.64 10.16
C VAL A 97 0.01 4.44 8.64
N PRO A 98 1.23 4.45 8.05
CA PRO A 98 1.42 4.23 6.63
C PRO A 98 0.92 2.86 6.16
N GLN A 99 -0.02 2.89 5.21
CA GLN A 99 -0.55 1.74 4.47
C GLN A 99 0.44 1.23 3.41
N PRO A 100 0.24 0.03 2.84
CA PRO A 100 1.14 -0.54 1.83
C PRO A 100 1.45 0.41 0.66
N GLU A 101 0.43 1.10 0.14
CA GLU A 101 0.57 2.11 -0.91
C GLU A 101 1.40 3.33 -0.46
N HIS A 102 1.19 3.81 0.76
CA HIS A 102 1.97 4.91 1.34
C HIS A 102 3.44 4.56 1.48
N ARG A 103 3.76 3.31 1.84
CA ARG A 103 5.14 2.83 1.96
C ARG A 103 5.83 2.78 0.60
N ARG A 104 5.11 2.33 -0.43
CA ARG A 104 5.58 2.34 -1.83
C ARG A 104 5.87 3.76 -2.32
N LEU A 105 4.95 4.70 -2.08
CA LEU A 105 5.16 6.11 -2.43
C LEU A 105 6.38 6.73 -1.73
N ARG A 106 6.62 6.39 -0.46
CA ARG A 106 7.71 6.98 0.36
C ARG A 106 9.11 6.69 -0.13
N VAL A 107 9.30 5.63 -0.91
CA VAL A 107 10.62 5.27 -1.47
C VAL A 107 10.84 5.86 -2.87
N MET A 108 9.80 6.41 -3.49
CA MET A 108 9.89 6.93 -4.84
C MET A 108 10.75 8.20 -4.87
N PRO A 109 11.59 8.38 -5.91
CA PRO A 109 12.46 9.55 -6.00
C PRO A 109 11.67 10.86 -5.97
N ARG A 110 12.07 11.77 -5.09
CA ARG A 110 11.47 13.11 -4.92
C ARG A 110 10.00 13.10 -4.47
N VAL A 111 9.52 12.02 -3.86
CA VAL A 111 8.17 11.94 -3.28
C VAL A 111 8.24 12.02 -1.76
N THR A 112 7.40 12.86 -1.15
CA THR A 112 7.23 12.96 0.30
C THR A 112 5.77 12.75 0.67
N VAL A 113 5.49 11.69 1.43
CA VAL A 113 4.14 11.39 1.91
C VAL A 113 3.86 12.06 3.26
N ARG A 114 2.75 12.81 3.34
CA ARG A 114 2.21 13.45 4.54
C ARG A 114 0.86 12.81 4.86
N LEU A 115 0.73 12.24 6.06
CA LEU A 115 -0.49 11.52 6.45
C LEU A 115 -1.30 12.31 7.47
N GLY A 116 -2.55 12.63 7.11
CA GLY A 116 -3.57 13.07 8.05
C GLY A 116 -4.21 11.89 8.78
N ALA A 117 -5.06 12.18 9.76
CA ALA A 117 -5.77 11.14 10.51
C ALA A 117 -7.07 10.80 9.77
N LEU A 118 -7.30 9.52 9.48
CA LEU A 118 -8.60 9.04 9.05
C LEU A 118 -9.41 8.66 10.30
N THR A 119 -10.33 9.53 10.70
CA THR A 119 -11.17 9.36 11.90
C THR A 119 -12.57 8.97 11.52
N ARG A 120 -13.18 8.03 12.25
CA ARG A 120 -14.58 7.67 12.05
C ARG A 120 -15.46 8.65 12.82
N SER A 121 -16.11 9.55 12.09
CA SER A 121 -17.09 10.51 12.63
C SER A 121 -18.48 10.11 12.14
N ASP A 122 -19.43 9.92 13.06
CA ASP A 122 -20.84 9.61 12.76
C ASP A 122 -21.05 8.40 11.82
N GLY A 123 -20.20 7.38 11.96
CA GLY A 123 -20.28 6.16 11.14
C GLY A 123 -19.72 6.29 9.72
N ARG A 124 -19.21 7.47 9.33
CA ARG A 124 -18.47 7.70 8.08
C ARG A 124 -16.99 7.92 8.37
N TRP A 125 -16.13 7.49 7.46
CA TRP A 125 -14.71 7.81 7.53
C TRP A 125 -14.52 9.27 7.08
N ALA A 126 -13.91 10.08 7.93
CA ALA A 126 -13.58 11.48 7.66
C ALA A 126 -12.07 11.68 7.76
N GLN A 127 -11.48 12.28 6.74
CA GLN A 127 -10.08 12.66 6.73
C GLN A 127 -9.93 13.98 7.48
N LYS A 128 -9.13 13.99 8.55
CA LYS A 128 -8.91 15.17 9.38
C LYS A 128 -7.46 15.61 9.32
N GLY A 129 -7.28 16.90 9.00
CA GLY A 129 -6.00 17.60 9.09
C GLY A 129 -5.08 17.42 7.89
N VAL A 130 -5.58 16.91 6.76
CA VAL A 130 -4.83 16.95 5.51
C VAL A 130 -4.80 18.36 4.92
N ASP A 131 -5.94 19.04 4.89
CA ASP A 131 -6.06 20.39 4.30
C ASP A 131 -5.21 21.40 5.08
N ALA A 132 -5.22 21.30 6.40
CA ALA A 132 -4.34 22.08 7.27
C ALA A 132 -2.85 21.81 7.01
N ALA A 133 -2.46 20.56 6.75
CA ALA A 133 -1.08 20.21 6.43
C ALA A 133 -0.67 20.71 5.03
N MET A 134 -1.58 20.62 4.06
CA MET A 134 -1.39 21.17 2.70
C MET A 134 -1.22 22.68 2.74
N HIS A 135 -2.12 23.39 3.43
CA HIS A 135 -2.06 24.83 3.61
C HIS A 135 -0.73 25.26 4.26
N ALA A 136 -0.30 24.56 5.31
CA ALA A 136 0.96 24.85 5.99
C ALA A 136 2.17 24.66 5.06
N GLU A 137 2.26 23.54 4.34
CA GLU A 137 3.38 23.27 3.43
C GLU A 137 3.38 24.25 2.25
N LEU A 138 2.21 24.57 1.68
CA LEU A 138 2.05 25.59 0.62
C LEU A 138 2.59 26.95 1.06
N THR A 139 2.17 27.41 2.23
CA THR A 139 2.60 28.70 2.80
C THR A 139 4.09 28.70 3.13
N GLU A 140 4.61 27.60 3.69
CA GLU A 140 6.02 27.47 4.07
C GLU A 140 6.96 27.46 2.86
N LEU A 141 6.60 26.73 1.79
CA LEU A 141 7.35 26.70 0.54
C LEU A 141 7.42 28.08 -0.10
N ALA A 142 6.29 28.79 -0.15
CA ALA A 142 6.22 30.13 -0.72
C ALA A 142 7.00 31.15 0.10
N ARG A 143 6.81 31.15 1.43
CA ARG A 143 7.51 32.05 2.35
C ARG A 143 9.03 31.91 2.28
N ASN A 144 9.51 30.68 2.16
CA ASN A 144 10.94 30.38 2.07
C ASN A 144 11.51 30.55 0.65
N ARG A 145 10.68 30.91 -0.34
CA ARG A 145 11.04 30.97 -1.77
C ARG A 145 11.72 29.70 -2.24
N ALA A 146 11.19 28.55 -1.83
CA ALA A 146 11.75 27.25 -2.16
C ALA A 146 11.57 26.88 -3.65
N CYS A 147 10.55 27.46 -4.29
CA CYS A 147 10.13 27.24 -5.66
C CYS A 147 9.55 28.54 -6.26
N SER A 148 9.60 28.66 -7.59
CA SER A 148 8.94 29.71 -8.37
C SER A 148 7.49 29.36 -8.68
N ASP A 149 7.20 28.06 -8.85
CA ASP A 149 5.93 27.54 -9.29
C ASP A 149 5.44 26.43 -8.37
N ILE A 150 4.14 26.43 -8.07
CA ILE A 150 3.48 25.35 -7.35
C ILE A 150 2.34 24.81 -8.20
N VAL A 151 2.38 23.51 -8.46
CA VAL A 151 1.26 22.76 -9.01
C VAL A 151 0.42 22.23 -7.85
N LEU A 152 -0.85 22.62 -7.79
CA LEU A 152 -1.80 22.19 -6.77
C LEU A 152 -2.84 21.27 -7.40
N VAL A 153 -2.88 20.01 -6.98
CA VAL A 153 -3.88 19.03 -7.40
C VAL A 153 -4.90 18.89 -6.28
N THR A 154 -6.02 19.60 -6.38
CA THR A 154 -7.09 19.60 -5.37
C THR A 154 -8.41 20.11 -5.99
N GLY A 155 -9.53 19.83 -5.30
CA GLY A 155 -10.82 20.45 -5.55
C GLY A 155 -11.36 21.24 -4.35
N ASP A 156 -10.64 21.25 -3.22
CA ASP A 156 -11.13 21.83 -1.98
C ASP A 156 -10.89 23.35 -1.91
N GLY A 157 -11.97 24.09 -1.66
CA GLY A 157 -11.94 25.55 -1.49
C GLY A 157 -11.25 26.01 -0.21
N ASP A 158 -11.09 25.12 0.79
CA ASP A 158 -10.44 25.44 2.06
C ASP A 158 -8.94 25.79 1.90
N LEU A 159 -8.35 25.46 0.74
CA LEU A 159 -6.97 25.81 0.40
C LEU A 159 -6.81 27.22 -0.20
N LEU A 160 -7.90 27.92 -0.48
CA LEU A 160 -7.88 29.27 -1.07
C LEU A 160 -7.01 30.26 -0.27
N PRO A 161 -7.09 30.34 1.09
CA PRO A 161 -6.22 31.24 1.85
C PRO A 161 -4.73 30.95 1.66
N GLY A 162 -4.37 29.67 1.54
CA GLY A 162 -2.99 29.25 1.31
C GLY A 162 -2.51 29.59 -0.09
N LEU A 163 -3.38 29.45 -1.10
CA LEU A 163 -3.10 29.82 -2.47
C LEU A 163 -2.88 31.34 -2.61
N MET A 164 -3.78 32.15 -2.03
CA MET A 164 -3.61 33.61 -2.00
C MET A 164 -2.29 34.01 -1.34
N SER A 165 -1.97 33.39 -0.19
CA SER A 165 -0.71 33.67 0.50
C SER A 165 0.52 33.28 -0.35
N ALA A 166 0.46 32.17 -1.09
CA ALA A 166 1.57 31.78 -1.98
C ALA A 166 1.81 32.84 -3.08
N LYS A 167 0.74 33.35 -3.69
CA LYS A 167 0.82 34.41 -4.70
C LYS A 167 1.36 35.72 -4.14
N GLU A 168 0.99 36.10 -2.92
CA GLU A 168 1.55 37.27 -2.23
C GLU A 168 3.07 37.18 -2.04
N HIS A 169 3.61 35.96 -1.96
CA HIS A 169 5.06 35.71 -1.87
C HIS A 169 5.75 35.61 -3.24
N GLY A 170 5.00 35.80 -4.34
CA GLY A 170 5.50 35.80 -5.71
C GLY A 170 5.65 34.41 -6.33
N VAL A 171 4.94 33.41 -5.82
CA VAL A 171 4.89 32.07 -6.41
C VAL A 171 3.72 31.98 -7.40
N ALA A 172 3.97 31.48 -8.60
CA ALA A 172 2.92 31.17 -9.57
C ALA A 172 2.22 29.85 -9.20
N VAL A 173 0.89 29.84 -9.18
CA VAL A 173 0.10 28.67 -8.78
C VAL A 173 -0.69 28.09 -9.96
N HIS A 174 -0.39 26.84 -10.29
CA HIS A 174 -1.03 26.05 -11.34
C HIS A 174 -2.02 25.08 -10.70
N LEU A 175 -3.32 25.31 -10.90
CA LEU A 175 -4.37 24.44 -10.37
C LEU A 175 -4.70 23.32 -11.36
N TRP A 176 -4.55 22.07 -10.93
CA TRP A 176 -4.84 20.89 -11.75
C TRP A 176 -6.11 20.19 -11.28
N ALA A 177 -7.04 20.00 -12.22
CA ALA A 177 -8.30 19.31 -12.02
C ALA A 177 -8.24 17.90 -12.61
N VAL A 178 -9.01 16.96 -12.06
CA VAL A 178 -9.33 15.72 -12.76
C VAL A 178 -10.63 15.93 -13.54
N GLN A 179 -10.68 15.47 -14.80
CA GLN A 179 -11.90 15.52 -15.60
C GLN A 179 -13.07 14.87 -14.84
N ALA A 180 -14.20 15.57 -14.74
CA ALA A 180 -15.41 15.02 -14.14
C ALA A 180 -16.15 14.09 -15.11
N ALA A 181 -16.81 13.07 -14.56
CA ALA A 181 -17.56 12.07 -15.34
C ALA A 181 -18.73 12.70 -16.11
N ASP A 182 -19.47 13.60 -15.46
CA ASP A 182 -20.71 14.19 -15.98
C ASP A 182 -20.49 15.54 -16.68
N GLY A 183 -19.23 16.01 -16.75
CA GLY A 183 -18.87 17.33 -17.28
C GLY A 183 -19.05 18.48 -16.28
N ASP A 184 -19.65 18.22 -15.12
CA ASP A 184 -19.80 19.19 -14.03
C ASP A 184 -18.48 19.48 -13.31
N TYR A 185 -18.32 20.69 -12.79
CA TYR A 185 -17.09 21.10 -12.09
C TYR A 185 -16.94 20.37 -10.74
N ASN A 186 -15.76 19.84 -10.47
CA ASN A 186 -15.39 19.19 -9.20
C ASN A 186 -14.36 19.99 -8.40
N GLN A 187 -14.26 21.30 -8.65
CA GLN A 187 -13.34 22.22 -7.97
C GLN A 187 -14.09 23.47 -7.51
N SER A 188 -13.67 24.06 -6.40
CA SER A 188 -14.14 25.37 -5.95
C SER A 188 -13.94 26.44 -7.03
N GLU A 189 -14.99 27.21 -7.31
CA GLU A 189 -14.96 28.32 -8.26
C GLU A 189 -14.00 29.43 -7.83
N ASP A 190 -13.95 29.73 -6.53
CA ASP A 190 -13.05 30.74 -5.97
C ASP A 190 -11.58 30.32 -6.14
N LEU A 191 -11.28 29.03 -5.95
CA LEU A 191 -9.94 28.50 -6.15
C LEU A 191 -9.51 28.58 -7.62
N VAL A 192 -10.44 28.29 -8.54
CA VAL A 192 -10.21 28.42 -9.99
C VAL A 192 -10.01 29.88 -10.39
N ALA A 193 -10.77 30.81 -9.81
CA ALA A 193 -10.65 32.23 -10.10
C ALA A 193 -9.34 32.84 -9.59
N GLU A 194 -8.81 32.34 -8.48
CA GLU A 194 -7.57 32.85 -7.88
C GLU A 194 -6.29 32.22 -8.48
N ALA A 195 -6.35 31.00 -9.02
CA ALA A 195 -5.18 30.35 -9.62
C ALA A 195 -4.65 31.10 -10.86
N ASP A 196 -3.32 31.09 -11.08
CA ASP A 196 -2.68 31.74 -12.23
C ASP A 196 -2.90 30.95 -13.52
N GLU A 197 -2.83 29.63 -13.43
CA GLU A 197 -3.14 28.70 -14.51
C GLU A 197 -4.07 27.59 -14.04
N ARG A 198 -4.91 27.09 -14.94
CA ARG A 198 -5.74 25.90 -14.71
C ARG A 198 -5.54 24.87 -15.80
N ARG A 199 -5.31 23.61 -15.41
CA ARG A 199 -5.21 22.47 -16.32
C ARG A 199 -6.15 21.35 -15.89
N VAL A 200 -6.56 20.52 -16.86
CA VAL A 200 -7.39 19.36 -16.62
C VAL A 200 -6.61 18.10 -17.02
N LEU A 201 -6.51 17.17 -16.09
CA LEU A 201 -6.04 15.80 -16.29
C LEU A 201 -7.23 15.01 -16.86
N ASP A 202 -7.19 14.82 -18.18
CA ASP A 202 -8.27 14.16 -18.91
C ASP A 202 -8.29 12.63 -18.69
N ARG A 203 -9.34 11.98 -19.18
CA ARG A 203 -9.48 10.53 -19.10
C ARG A 203 -8.27 9.80 -19.68
N SER A 204 -7.72 10.27 -20.80
CA SER A 204 -6.60 9.57 -21.45
C SER A 204 -5.37 9.56 -20.54
N TRP A 205 -5.04 10.70 -19.94
CA TRP A 205 -3.96 10.84 -18.96
C TRP A 205 -4.19 9.97 -17.73
N ILE A 206 -5.40 9.97 -17.16
CA ILE A 206 -5.73 9.17 -15.97
C ILE A 206 -5.61 7.66 -16.27
N THR A 207 -6.05 7.21 -17.46
CA THR A 207 -6.00 5.79 -17.83
C THR A 207 -4.60 5.22 -18.07
N GLU A 208 -3.57 6.07 -18.19
CA GLU A 208 -2.18 5.61 -18.27
C GLU A 208 -1.72 4.97 -16.95
N ALA A 209 -2.23 5.45 -15.82
CA ALA A 209 -1.80 5.01 -14.48
C ALA A 209 -2.93 4.41 -13.62
N VAL A 210 -4.21 4.66 -13.94
CA VAL A 210 -5.36 4.20 -13.15
C VAL A 210 -6.28 3.35 -14.01
N ARG A 211 -6.71 2.21 -13.46
CA ARG A 211 -7.65 1.29 -14.11
C ARG A 211 -8.85 1.05 -13.21
N ALA A 212 -10.04 0.92 -13.77
CA ALA A 212 -11.20 0.45 -13.03
C ALA A 212 -11.01 -1.04 -12.67
N THR A 213 -11.27 -1.37 -11.42
CA THR A 213 -11.33 -2.76 -10.96
C THR A 213 -12.71 -3.30 -11.31
N GLU A 214 -12.78 -4.34 -12.14
CA GLU A 214 -14.04 -5.02 -12.39
C GLU A 214 -14.57 -5.57 -11.06
N PRO A 215 -15.86 -5.38 -10.72
CA PRO A 215 -16.44 -6.09 -9.59
C PRO A 215 -16.20 -7.59 -9.82
N PRO A 216 -15.85 -8.38 -8.80
CA PRO A 216 -15.76 -9.83 -8.95
C PRO A 216 -17.09 -10.28 -9.54
N GLY A 217 -17.05 -10.74 -10.79
CA GLY A 217 -18.23 -11.15 -11.51
C GLY A 217 -18.98 -12.13 -10.61
N VAL A 218 -20.29 -11.90 -10.44
CA VAL A 218 -21.17 -12.88 -9.82
C VAL A 218 -20.86 -14.19 -10.51
N CYS A 219 -20.26 -15.12 -9.76
CA CYS A 219 -19.94 -16.44 -10.24
C CYS A 219 -21.24 -16.97 -10.85
N ALA A 220 -21.25 -17.19 -12.18
CA ALA A 220 -22.34 -17.92 -12.80
C ALA A 220 -22.55 -19.18 -11.93
N PRO A 221 -23.78 -19.54 -11.55
CA PRO A 221 -23.99 -20.70 -10.69
C PRO A 221 -23.28 -21.87 -11.36
N GLN A 222 -22.22 -22.37 -10.72
CA GLN A 222 -21.49 -23.53 -11.20
C GLN A 222 -22.54 -24.63 -11.35
N SER A 223 -22.87 -24.94 -12.60
CA SER A 223 -23.69 -26.09 -12.93
C SER A 223 -23.00 -27.30 -12.30
N ALA A 224 -23.80 -28.05 -11.55
CA ALA A 224 -23.38 -29.14 -10.71
C ALA A 224 -22.40 -30.10 -11.42
N SER A 225 -21.19 -30.22 -10.88
CA SER A 225 -20.41 -31.48 -10.86
C SER A 225 -19.20 -31.31 -9.94
N ARG A 226 -19.47 -31.24 -8.62
CA ARG A 226 -18.42 -31.37 -7.60
C ARG A 226 -18.23 -32.86 -7.32
N PRO A 227 -17.04 -33.47 -7.52
CA PRO A 227 -16.77 -34.77 -6.93
C PRO A 227 -16.72 -34.61 -5.40
N GLU A 228 -17.28 -35.59 -4.74
CA GLU A 228 -17.85 -35.55 -3.39
C GLU A 228 -16.78 -35.65 -2.29
N ILE A 229 -16.16 -34.53 -1.91
CA ILE A 229 -15.21 -34.48 -0.78
C ILE A 229 -15.94 -34.65 0.58
N ALA A 230 -17.25 -34.39 0.63
CA ALA A 230 -18.07 -34.49 1.85
C ALA A 230 -18.43 -35.95 2.26
N ALA A 231 -18.46 -36.90 1.32
CA ALA A 231 -18.73 -38.30 1.62
C ALA A 231 -17.55 -39.02 2.28
N ILE A 232 -16.31 -38.61 1.97
CA ILE A 232 -15.10 -39.22 2.53
C ILE A 232 -14.93 -38.85 4.01
N LEU A 233 -15.39 -37.67 4.43
CA LEU A 233 -15.28 -37.20 5.81
C LEU A 233 -16.43 -37.68 6.73
N SER A 234 -17.42 -38.41 6.18
CA SER A 234 -18.58 -38.92 6.93
C SER A 234 -18.53 -40.45 7.14
N ALA A 235 -17.42 -41.11 6.81
CA ALA A 235 -17.27 -42.54 7.03
C ALA A 235 -17.18 -42.86 8.54
N PRO A 236 -18.05 -43.72 9.10
CA PRO A 236 -17.94 -44.16 10.49
C PRO A 236 -16.67 -45.01 10.68
N LEU A 237 -15.88 -44.69 11.71
CA LEU A 237 -14.74 -45.50 12.14
C LEU A 237 -15.22 -46.90 12.57
N PRO A 238 -14.51 -48.00 12.23
CA PRO A 238 -14.90 -49.34 12.67
C PRO A 238 -14.63 -49.52 14.18
N GLU A 239 -15.68 -49.88 14.92
CA GLU A 239 -15.62 -50.23 16.34
C GLU A 239 -14.81 -51.52 16.56
N SER A 240 -13.83 -51.45 17.47
CA SER A 240 -13.24 -52.64 18.09
C SER A 240 -14.06 -53.04 19.31
N ALA A 241 -14.64 -54.24 19.24
CA ALA A 241 -15.48 -54.87 20.25
C ALA A 241 -14.76 -55.17 21.58
N LYS A 242 -15.50 -55.06 22.70
CA LYS A 242 -15.53 -56.05 23.80
C LYS A 242 -16.60 -55.76 24.87
N ASN A 243 -17.56 -56.70 24.96
CA ASN A 243 -18.25 -57.28 26.14
C ASN A 243 -18.94 -56.33 27.16
N GLY A 244 -20.18 -56.48 27.61
CA GLY A 244 -21.21 -57.53 27.53
C GLY A 244 -22.01 -57.58 28.86
N ASN A 245 -23.35 -57.36 28.81
CA ASN A 245 -24.43 -58.02 29.58
C ASN A 245 -25.71 -57.15 29.67
N ALA A 246 -26.87 -57.77 29.41
CA ALA A 246 -28.23 -57.22 29.28
C ALA A 246 -29.08 -57.41 30.58
N PRO A 247 -30.46 -57.34 30.61
CA PRO A 247 -31.49 -56.79 29.68
C PRO A 247 -32.72 -56.06 30.34
N ALA A 248 -33.72 -55.69 29.49
CA ALA A 248 -35.21 -55.56 29.70
C ALA A 248 -35.79 -54.14 30.04
N SER A 249 -36.94 -53.61 29.53
CA SER A 249 -38.12 -54.13 28.77
C SER A 249 -38.99 -53.00 28.12
N GLN A 250 -39.52 -53.26 26.89
CA GLN A 250 -40.86 -53.06 26.26
C GLN A 250 -41.80 -51.81 26.46
N ALA A 251 -41.99 -51.00 25.36
CA ALA A 251 -43.19 -50.55 24.56
C ALA A 251 -44.67 -50.47 25.11
N PRO A 252 -45.73 -49.88 24.44
CA PRO A 252 -45.93 -48.75 23.46
C PRO A 252 -47.21 -47.80 23.75
N PRO A 253 -48.13 -47.34 22.82
CA PRO A 253 -48.29 -45.91 22.36
C PRO A 253 -49.73 -45.22 22.32
N THR A 254 -49.81 -43.86 22.18
CA THR A 254 -50.84 -42.89 21.58
C THR A 254 -52.39 -43.00 21.86
N PRO A 255 -53.34 -42.08 21.47
CA PRO A 255 -53.36 -40.72 20.82
C PRO A 255 -54.47 -39.67 21.29
N GLN A 256 -54.59 -38.53 20.56
CA GLN A 256 -55.78 -37.67 20.21
C GLN A 256 -55.94 -36.21 20.75
N GLY A 257 -56.19 -35.26 19.83
CA GLY A 257 -56.40 -33.78 20.01
C GLY A 257 -57.87 -33.36 20.30
N PRO A 258 -58.45 -32.21 19.85
CA PRO A 258 -57.95 -31.11 18.98
C PRO A 258 -58.38 -29.62 19.32
N ALA A 259 -57.87 -28.64 18.52
CA ALA A 259 -58.53 -27.47 17.86
C ALA A 259 -58.98 -26.12 18.57
N VAL A 260 -58.23 -25.01 18.25
CA VAL A 260 -58.55 -23.60 17.76
C VAL A 260 -59.70 -22.71 18.32
N PRO A 261 -59.81 -21.36 18.04
CA PRO A 261 -58.87 -20.33 17.47
C PRO A 261 -58.89 -18.87 18.06
N ALA A 262 -57.89 -18.05 17.62
CA ALA A 262 -57.83 -16.63 17.16
C ALA A 262 -58.40 -15.41 17.95
N VAL A 263 -57.65 -14.28 17.91
CA VAL A 263 -58.02 -12.94 17.34
C VAL A 263 -56.94 -11.87 17.66
N THR A 264 -56.52 -11.10 16.65
CA THR A 264 -55.74 -9.82 16.65
C THR A 264 -56.71 -8.60 16.59
N PRO A 265 -56.32 -7.34 16.94
CA PRO A 265 -55.72 -6.42 15.95
C PRO A 265 -54.78 -5.32 16.54
N ALA A 266 -54.32 -4.42 15.65
CA ALA A 266 -53.21 -3.47 15.75
C ALA A 266 -53.61 -1.98 15.94
N VAL A 267 -52.57 -1.10 15.98
CA VAL A 267 -52.45 0.32 15.51
C VAL A 267 -52.12 1.42 16.58
N THR A 268 -51.06 2.19 16.22
CA THR A 268 -50.40 3.49 16.66
C THR A 268 -51.31 4.73 16.85
N PRO A 269 -50.88 6.03 17.14
CA PRO A 269 -49.55 6.73 17.04
C PRO A 269 -49.20 7.87 18.09
N ALA A 270 -48.03 8.52 17.88
CA ALA A 270 -47.67 9.97 18.00
C ALA A 270 -47.20 10.67 19.32
N ALA A 271 -46.21 11.59 19.15
CA ALA A 271 -45.42 12.45 20.09
C ALA A 271 -46.14 13.81 20.44
N PRO A 272 -45.56 14.90 21.08
CA PRO A 272 -44.17 15.42 21.17
C PRO A 272 -43.70 16.12 22.52
N GLU A 273 -42.49 16.72 22.45
CA GLU A 273 -41.64 17.63 23.31
C GLU A 273 -42.32 18.83 24.06
N PRO A 274 -41.68 19.73 24.91
CA PRO A 274 -40.34 20.39 24.71
C PRO A 274 -39.54 21.10 25.88
N GLU A 275 -38.38 21.71 25.49
CA GLU A 275 -37.59 22.92 25.93
C GLU A 275 -36.58 23.04 27.13
N THR A 276 -35.44 23.70 26.78
CA THR A 276 -34.23 24.31 27.46
C THR A 276 -34.51 25.66 28.21
N PRO A 277 -33.59 26.51 28.83
CA PRO A 277 -32.18 26.89 28.45
C PRO A 277 -31.14 27.46 29.49
N ALA A 278 -29.92 27.80 28.97
CA ALA A 278 -28.87 28.82 29.33
C ALA A 278 -28.12 28.76 30.71
N ASP A 279 -26.86 29.22 30.96
CA ASP A 279 -26.07 30.38 30.46
C ASP A 279 -24.54 30.37 30.90
N ALA A 280 -23.72 31.21 30.23
CA ALA A 280 -22.54 32.02 30.64
C ALA A 280 -21.12 31.48 31.05
N ALA A 281 -20.08 32.11 30.46
CA ALA A 281 -18.66 32.21 30.88
C ALA A 281 -18.43 33.48 31.76
N PRO A 282 -17.27 33.72 32.47
CA PRO A 282 -15.95 34.12 31.88
C PRO A 282 -14.67 33.76 32.72
N ALA A 283 -13.47 34.17 32.25
CA ALA A 283 -12.15 34.20 32.95
C ALA A 283 -11.77 35.66 33.40
N PRO A 284 -10.53 36.07 33.83
CA PRO A 284 -9.35 35.49 34.54
C PRO A 284 -9.02 36.33 35.86
N PRO A 285 -7.79 36.50 36.46
CA PRO A 285 -6.54 37.08 35.87
C PRO A 285 -5.13 36.66 36.42
N ALA A 286 -4.11 37.04 35.64
CA ALA A 286 -2.71 37.49 35.86
C ALA A 286 -1.91 37.28 37.18
N GLY A 287 -0.59 37.04 36.99
CA GLY A 287 0.49 37.30 37.94
C GLY A 287 1.86 37.39 37.23
N SER A 288 2.56 38.49 37.44
CA SER A 288 3.72 39.06 36.73
C SER A 288 5.06 38.98 37.49
N GLY A 289 6.19 39.15 36.78
CA GLY A 289 7.49 39.63 37.31
C GLY A 289 8.67 38.67 37.01
N GLN A 290 9.59 38.99 36.08
CA GLN A 290 10.81 39.84 36.26
C GLN A 290 11.85 39.17 37.20
N ASP A 291 13.16 39.13 36.97
CA ASP A 291 14.07 39.71 35.98
C ASP A 291 15.47 39.07 36.17
N GLU A 292 16.35 39.23 35.17
CA GLU A 292 17.83 39.33 35.29
C GLU A 292 18.66 38.11 35.79
N SER A 293 19.92 37.88 35.40
CA SER A 293 20.84 38.40 34.37
C SER A 293 22.12 37.51 34.40
N ALA A 294 22.94 37.65 33.36
CA ALA A 294 24.40 37.39 33.33
C ALA A 294 24.93 35.94 33.25
N GLY A 295 25.41 35.59 32.05
CA GLY A 295 26.52 34.62 31.88
C GLY A 295 27.86 35.20 32.35
N PRO A 296 28.95 34.41 32.36
CA PRO A 296 29.68 34.21 31.09
C PRO A 296 30.40 32.85 30.94
N GLY A 297 30.84 32.55 29.70
CA GLY A 297 32.12 31.84 29.50
C GLY A 297 32.11 30.46 28.85
N ARG A 298 32.13 30.45 27.51
CA ARG A 298 32.94 29.60 26.60
C ARG A 298 33.25 28.15 27.03
N ASN A 299 32.73 27.19 26.27
CA ASN A 299 33.58 26.23 25.54
C ASN A 299 32.79 25.58 24.40
N ALA A 300 33.38 25.62 23.21
CA ALA A 300 32.97 24.86 22.06
C ALA A 300 33.26 23.37 22.32
N ALA A 301 32.25 22.52 22.19
CA ALA A 301 32.43 21.08 22.01
C ALA A 301 31.30 20.57 21.14
N GLY A 302 31.67 19.92 20.04
CA GLY A 302 30.76 19.43 19.01
C GLY A 302 29.78 18.37 19.52
N VAL A 303 28.75 18.16 18.71
CA VAL A 303 27.77 17.09 18.85
C VAL A 303 28.51 15.76 19.04
N PRO A 304 28.21 14.96 20.08
CA PRO A 304 28.94 13.72 20.34
C PRO A 304 28.71 12.73 19.20
N THR A 305 29.79 12.18 18.67
CA THR A 305 29.65 11.08 17.71
C THR A 305 29.25 9.80 18.44
N PRO A 306 28.59 8.83 17.78
CA PRO A 306 28.07 7.60 18.42
C PRO A 306 29.11 6.74 19.17
N LYS A 307 30.40 7.04 19.00
CA LYS A 307 31.52 6.36 19.66
C LYS A 307 31.77 6.85 21.09
N ASP A 308 31.43 8.10 21.40
CA ASP A 308 31.70 8.72 22.71
C ASP A 308 30.67 8.33 23.78
N LEU A 309 29.48 7.89 23.37
CA LEU A 309 28.46 7.31 24.26
C LEU A 309 28.75 5.85 24.63
N ALA A 310 29.56 5.13 23.84
CA ALA A 310 29.88 3.73 24.07
C ALA A 310 30.93 3.50 25.18
N GLY A 311 31.60 4.55 25.67
CA GLY A 311 32.64 4.47 26.69
C GLY A 311 32.16 4.55 28.14
N LEU A 312 30.90 4.97 28.38
CA LEU A 312 30.37 5.21 29.74
C LEU A 312 29.60 4.03 30.35
N ALA A 313 29.52 2.90 29.64
CA ALA A 313 28.84 1.70 30.11
C ALA A 313 29.80 0.50 30.16
N ARG A 314 30.72 0.47 31.12
CA ARG A 314 31.44 -0.76 31.42
C ARG A 314 31.82 -0.89 32.91
N PRO A 315 31.14 -1.77 33.66
CA PRO A 315 31.75 -2.46 34.78
C PRO A 315 32.41 -3.77 34.30
N GLN A 316 33.59 -4.08 34.86
CA GLN A 316 34.27 -5.37 34.76
C GLN A 316 33.53 -6.47 35.56
N PRO A 317 33.80 -7.77 35.29
CA PRO A 317 32.86 -8.85 35.56
C PRO A 317 32.99 -9.40 37.00
N ALA A 318 31.84 -9.60 37.64
CA ALA A 318 31.69 -10.54 38.75
C ALA A 318 30.76 -11.67 38.29
N GLY A 319 31.20 -12.91 38.51
CA GLY A 319 30.57 -14.12 37.99
C GLY A 319 29.16 -14.38 38.52
N GLY A 320 28.36 -15.04 37.69
CA GLY A 320 27.03 -15.52 38.01
C GLY A 320 26.25 -15.75 36.71
N GLY A 321 26.10 -17.01 36.30
CA GLY A 321 25.37 -17.37 35.08
C GLY A 321 23.90 -16.97 35.20
N GLN A 322 23.43 -16.09 34.31
CA GLN A 322 22.02 -15.80 34.11
C GLN A 322 21.78 -15.50 32.62
N ALA A 323 20.73 -16.14 32.10
CA ALA A 323 20.34 -16.14 30.70
C ALA A 323 20.05 -14.73 30.16
N THR A 324 20.51 -14.48 28.93
CA THR A 324 20.11 -13.36 28.08
C THR A 324 18.59 -13.34 27.88
N PRO A 325 17.90 -12.18 28.00
CA PRO A 325 16.50 -12.09 27.65
C PRO A 325 16.34 -12.19 26.12
N PRO A 326 15.34 -12.92 25.60
CA PRO A 326 15.12 -12.99 24.16
C PRO A 326 14.56 -11.64 23.67
N GLY A 327 15.07 -11.18 22.52
CA GLY A 327 14.51 -10.03 21.82
C GLY A 327 13.03 -10.27 21.49
N ALA A 328 12.25 -9.19 21.40
CA ALA A 328 10.83 -9.22 21.09
C ALA A 328 10.55 -9.84 19.71
N THR A 329 10.48 -11.16 19.65
CA THR A 329 9.97 -11.92 18.51
C THR A 329 8.46 -11.75 18.47
N LEU A 330 7.97 -11.13 17.38
CA LEU A 330 6.58 -11.20 16.94
C LEU A 330 6.14 -12.68 16.98
N ARG A 331 5.24 -13.01 17.90
CA ARG A 331 4.66 -14.36 18.01
C ARG A 331 3.45 -14.43 17.10
N TRP A 332 3.63 -15.07 15.96
CA TRP A 332 2.57 -15.32 14.98
C TRP A 332 1.52 -16.26 15.59
N SER A 333 0.25 -16.06 15.30
CA SER A 333 -0.83 -16.88 15.89
C SER A 333 -0.84 -18.34 15.43
N SER A 334 0.09 -18.79 14.58
CA SER A 334 0.42 -20.21 14.44
C SER A 334 1.08 -20.80 15.70
N GLU A 335 1.64 -19.97 16.58
CA GLU A 335 2.22 -20.38 17.88
C GLU A 335 1.22 -20.29 19.06
N ARG A 336 0.15 -19.48 18.95
CA ARG A 336 -0.87 -19.38 20.02
C ARG A 336 -1.89 -20.51 19.87
N GLY A 337 -1.69 -21.57 20.65
CA GLY A 337 -2.56 -22.75 20.73
C GLY A 337 -1.83 -24.08 20.57
N TRP A 338 -0.53 -24.04 20.25
CA TRP A 338 0.30 -25.22 19.94
C TRP A 338 1.49 -25.39 20.89
N VAL A 339 1.37 -24.92 22.13
CA VAL A 339 2.32 -25.28 23.19
C VAL A 339 1.68 -26.42 23.98
N GLU A 340 2.37 -27.55 24.04
CA GLU A 340 2.03 -28.79 24.79
C GLU A 340 0.98 -29.75 24.20
N ARG A 341 1.12 -30.08 22.92
CA ARG A 341 0.85 -31.46 22.47
C ARG A 341 1.87 -31.82 21.38
N GLY A 342 2.76 -32.76 21.68
CA GLY A 342 3.75 -33.24 20.72
C GLY A 342 3.08 -33.61 19.39
N THR A 343 3.66 -33.14 18.28
CA THR A 343 3.18 -33.43 16.93
C THR A 343 3.20 -34.94 16.68
N PRO A 344 2.18 -35.52 16.00
CA PRO A 344 2.46 -36.63 15.08
C PRO A 344 3.34 -36.04 13.97
N GLY A 345 4.58 -36.54 13.87
CA GLY A 345 5.70 -35.90 13.20
C GLY A 345 5.51 -35.58 11.72
N GLU A 346 5.92 -34.37 11.33
CA GLU A 346 6.39 -34.12 9.97
C GLU A 346 7.56 -35.09 9.70
N SER A 347 7.52 -35.77 8.56
CA SER A 347 8.62 -36.64 8.14
C SER A 347 9.94 -35.87 8.12
N PRO A 348 11.08 -36.49 8.49
CA PRO A 348 12.38 -35.80 8.52
C PRO A 348 12.77 -35.21 7.15
N GLU A 349 12.27 -35.79 6.07
CA GLU A 349 12.45 -35.27 4.70
C GLU A 349 11.75 -33.92 4.48
N ILE A 350 10.54 -33.73 5.05
CA ILE A 350 9.78 -32.47 4.98
C ILE A 350 10.44 -31.40 5.84
N ALA A 351 10.89 -31.78 7.05
CA ALA A 351 11.61 -30.89 7.94
C ALA A 351 12.98 -30.45 7.40
N ALA A 352 13.55 -31.21 6.46
CA ALA A 352 14.81 -30.92 5.78
C ALA A 352 14.65 -29.98 4.56
N LEU A 353 13.42 -29.66 4.13
CA LEU A 353 13.20 -28.73 3.04
C LEU A 353 13.82 -27.35 3.37
N PRO A 354 14.66 -26.81 2.46
CA PRO A 354 15.33 -25.54 2.72
C PRO A 354 14.34 -24.37 2.67
N THR A 355 14.55 -23.38 3.53
CA THR A 355 13.74 -22.15 3.54
C THR A 355 14.28 -21.14 2.53
N LEU A 356 13.46 -20.17 2.10
CA LEU A 356 13.91 -19.11 1.19
C LEU A 356 15.08 -18.32 1.77
N ALA A 357 15.09 -18.04 3.08
CA ALA A 357 16.19 -17.38 3.78
C ALA A 357 17.51 -18.17 3.72
N GLN A 358 17.45 -19.51 3.69
CA GLN A 358 18.63 -20.36 3.56
C GLN A 358 19.15 -20.39 2.11
N LEU A 359 18.24 -20.33 1.15
CA LEU A 359 18.55 -20.34 -0.29
C LEU A 359 19.00 -18.97 -0.83
N THR A 360 18.87 -17.90 -0.04
CA THR A 360 19.16 -16.54 -0.47
C THR A 360 20.47 -16.00 0.06
N THR A 361 21.31 -15.50 -0.86
CA THR A 361 22.50 -14.70 -0.53
C THR A 361 22.11 -13.31 0.00
N ALA A 362 23.08 -12.55 0.53
CA ALA A 362 22.83 -11.22 1.06
C ALA A 362 22.49 -10.21 -0.05
N GLU A 363 23.16 -10.34 -1.19
CA GLU A 363 22.99 -9.53 -2.38
C GLU A 363 21.61 -9.77 -3.00
N GLN A 364 21.20 -11.05 -3.14
CA GLN A 364 19.85 -11.40 -3.59
C GLN A 364 18.79 -10.92 -2.61
N ARG A 365 19.00 -11.09 -1.29
CA ARG A 365 18.07 -10.54 -0.29
C ARG A 365 17.93 -9.04 -0.38
N TRP A 366 18.96 -8.31 -0.79
CA TRP A 366 18.85 -6.88 -1.02
C TRP A 366 18.08 -6.57 -2.30
N ALA A 367 18.40 -7.24 -3.41
CA ALA A 367 17.70 -7.07 -4.69
C ALA A 367 16.19 -7.42 -4.58
N ASP A 368 15.86 -8.52 -3.90
CA ASP A 368 14.48 -8.93 -3.61
C ASP A 368 13.73 -7.86 -2.84
N ARG A 369 14.38 -7.26 -1.83
CA ARG A 369 13.77 -6.20 -1.04
C ARG A 369 13.48 -4.97 -1.88
N GLU A 370 14.36 -4.63 -2.81
CA GLU A 370 14.14 -3.51 -3.73
C GLU A 370 12.94 -3.80 -4.63
N GLU A 371 12.89 -4.99 -5.23
CA GLU A 371 11.78 -5.43 -6.08
C GLU A 371 10.45 -5.51 -5.32
N ASP A 372 10.46 -6.01 -4.08
CA ASP A 372 9.29 -6.07 -3.20
C ASP A 372 8.66 -4.68 -3.00
N ILE A 373 9.50 -3.67 -2.93
CA ILE A 373 9.08 -2.29 -2.70
C ILE A 373 8.57 -1.66 -3.99
N THR A 374 9.21 -1.92 -5.13
CA THR A 374 8.94 -1.18 -6.37
C THR A 374 7.97 -1.88 -7.33
N ALA A 375 7.92 -3.21 -7.33
CA ALA A 375 7.25 -4.00 -8.37
C ALA A 375 6.06 -4.82 -7.86
N VAL A 376 6.06 -5.23 -6.59
CA VAL A 376 5.01 -6.09 -6.03
C VAL A 376 3.84 -5.23 -5.54
N SER A 377 2.61 -5.57 -5.96
CA SER A 377 1.41 -4.78 -5.67
C SER A 377 0.96 -4.88 -4.21
N GLY A 378 1.50 -5.84 -3.45
CA GLY A 378 1.11 -6.12 -2.08
C GLY A 378 -0.23 -6.84 -1.96
N ASP A 379 -0.84 -7.28 -3.07
CA ASP A 379 -1.96 -8.21 -3.06
C ASP A 379 -1.55 -9.52 -2.36
N PRO A 380 -2.32 -10.03 -1.37
CA PRO A 380 -1.96 -11.23 -0.62
C PRO A 380 -1.62 -12.43 -1.50
N PHE A 381 -2.38 -12.62 -2.58
CA PHE A 381 -2.22 -13.76 -3.47
C PHE A 381 -0.99 -13.62 -4.38
N GLU A 382 -0.73 -12.43 -4.93
CA GLU A 382 0.54 -12.14 -5.64
C GLU A 382 1.76 -12.32 -4.73
N VAL A 383 1.68 -11.84 -3.48
CA VAL A 383 2.77 -12.00 -2.49
C VAL A 383 3.11 -13.48 -2.28
N GLY A 384 2.08 -14.33 -2.22
CA GLY A 384 2.24 -15.79 -2.19
C GLY A 384 3.01 -16.34 -3.40
N GLN A 385 2.67 -15.87 -4.60
CA GLN A 385 3.34 -16.29 -5.83
C GLN A 385 4.79 -15.83 -5.90
N VAL A 386 5.07 -14.57 -5.58
CA VAL A 386 6.44 -14.02 -5.63
C VAL A 386 7.35 -14.79 -4.69
N PHE A 387 6.86 -15.13 -3.49
CA PHE A 387 7.60 -15.98 -2.56
C PHE A 387 7.89 -17.36 -3.15
N ALA A 388 6.87 -18.04 -3.68
CA ALA A 388 7.00 -19.37 -4.26
C ALA A 388 7.92 -19.41 -5.48
N ARG A 389 7.80 -18.43 -6.39
CA ARG A 389 8.65 -18.28 -7.57
C ARG A 389 10.12 -18.17 -7.19
N ARG A 390 10.44 -17.25 -6.27
CA ARG A 390 11.82 -17.06 -5.79
C ARG A 390 12.35 -18.29 -5.06
N TRP A 391 11.48 -19.01 -4.36
CA TRP A 391 11.85 -20.27 -3.71
C TRP A 391 12.19 -21.34 -4.75
N LEU A 392 11.35 -21.52 -5.78
CA LEU A 392 11.58 -22.46 -6.88
C LEU A 392 12.85 -22.13 -7.69
N GLU A 393 13.04 -20.86 -8.06
CA GLU A 393 14.19 -20.40 -8.85
C GLU A 393 15.53 -20.68 -8.16
N ARG A 394 15.54 -20.67 -6.82
CA ARG A 394 16.75 -20.85 -6.00
C ARG A 394 16.93 -22.28 -5.51
N LEU A 395 15.93 -23.12 -5.71
CA LEU A 395 15.97 -24.52 -5.31
C LEU A 395 16.85 -25.30 -6.28
N SER A 396 17.97 -25.84 -5.79
CA SER A 396 18.89 -26.61 -6.64
C SER A 396 18.45 -28.05 -6.88
N ALA A 397 17.53 -28.59 -6.06
CA ALA A 397 17.13 -29.99 -6.06
C ALA A 397 15.64 -30.14 -6.44
N PRO A 398 15.31 -30.65 -7.65
CA PRO A 398 13.91 -30.78 -8.09
C PRO A 398 13.10 -31.80 -7.27
N ALA A 399 13.76 -32.76 -6.61
CA ALA A 399 13.12 -33.70 -5.69
C ALA A 399 12.39 -32.98 -4.54
N ASN A 400 12.92 -31.86 -4.06
CA ASN A 400 12.31 -31.08 -2.99
C ASN A 400 10.94 -30.50 -3.40
N VAL A 401 10.73 -30.20 -4.69
CA VAL A 401 9.42 -29.74 -5.21
C VAL A 401 8.41 -30.89 -5.17
N GLN A 402 8.83 -32.10 -5.54
CA GLN A 402 7.96 -33.29 -5.50
C GLN A 402 7.57 -33.64 -4.07
N THR A 403 8.53 -33.59 -3.13
CA THR A 403 8.26 -33.77 -1.70
C THR A 403 7.27 -32.72 -1.19
N LEU A 404 7.44 -31.45 -1.57
CA LEU A 404 6.52 -30.38 -1.18
C LEU A 404 5.13 -30.57 -1.80
N ALA A 405 5.04 -30.95 -3.08
CA ALA A 405 3.76 -31.16 -3.77
C ALA A 405 2.91 -32.26 -3.10
N GLY A 406 3.56 -33.27 -2.50
CA GLY A 406 2.88 -34.31 -1.71
C GLY A 406 2.18 -33.81 -0.45
N GLU A 407 2.55 -32.62 0.06
CA GLU A 407 1.95 -32.01 1.25
C GLU A 407 0.70 -31.18 0.95
N TYR A 408 0.36 -30.96 -0.33
CA TYR A 408 -0.84 -30.22 -0.72
C TYR A 408 -2.10 -30.81 -0.05
N PRO A 409 -2.98 -29.98 0.56
CA PRO A 409 -3.02 -28.52 0.50
C PRO A 409 -2.26 -27.78 1.64
N ARG A 410 -1.53 -28.50 2.50
CA ARG A 410 -0.86 -27.94 3.68
C ARG A 410 0.59 -27.56 3.37
N ILE A 411 0.97 -26.32 3.67
CA ILE A 411 2.36 -25.87 3.56
C ILE A 411 3.11 -26.30 4.83
N PRO A 412 4.30 -26.93 4.73
CA PRO A 412 5.12 -27.27 5.89
C PRO A 412 5.35 -26.08 6.82
N HIS A 413 5.29 -26.29 8.13
CA HIS A 413 5.20 -25.20 9.11
C HIS A 413 6.35 -24.17 8.99
N ARG A 414 7.57 -24.64 8.73
CA ARG A 414 8.75 -23.77 8.60
C ARG A 414 8.65 -22.84 7.39
N ILE A 415 8.13 -23.35 6.28
CA ILE A 415 7.93 -22.59 5.03
C ILE A 415 6.72 -21.65 5.20
N ASP A 416 5.60 -22.12 5.74
CA ASP A 416 4.41 -21.29 6.00
C ASP A 416 4.74 -20.12 6.93
N GLY A 417 5.47 -20.38 8.02
CA GLY A 417 5.91 -19.34 8.94
C GLY A 417 6.84 -18.31 8.30
N GLU A 418 7.64 -18.69 7.30
CA GLU A 418 8.48 -17.77 6.54
C GLU A 418 7.68 -16.97 5.51
N LEU A 419 6.78 -17.63 4.80
CA LEU A 419 5.86 -17.03 3.85
C LEU A 419 5.03 -15.92 4.51
N LEU A 420 4.46 -16.17 5.70
CA LEU A 420 3.69 -15.17 6.43
C LEU A 420 4.57 -14.01 6.95
N ARG A 421 5.80 -14.28 7.41
CA ARG A 421 6.75 -13.23 7.79
C ARG A 421 7.15 -12.36 6.59
N TYR A 422 7.31 -12.97 5.43
CA TYR A 422 7.56 -12.27 4.18
C TYR A 422 6.36 -11.38 3.80
N ALA A 423 5.14 -11.92 3.87
CA ALA A 423 3.91 -11.20 3.55
C ALA A 423 3.65 -9.98 4.47
N ALA A 424 4.00 -10.08 5.75
CA ALA A 424 3.86 -8.98 6.70
C ALA A 424 4.65 -7.71 6.32
N ARG A 425 5.73 -7.85 5.54
CA ARG A 425 6.54 -6.73 5.06
C ARG A 425 5.74 -5.80 4.14
N PHE A 426 4.76 -6.35 3.44
CA PHE A 426 3.87 -5.63 2.52
C PHE A 426 2.75 -4.91 3.26
N GLY A 427 2.73 -4.89 4.60
CA GLY A 427 1.72 -4.19 5.38
C GLY A 427 0.37 -4.90 5.45
N LEU A 428 0.33 -6.21 5.12
CA LEU A 428 -0.82 -7.11 5.26
C LEU A 428 -1.17 -7.45 6.72
N LEU A 429 -0.76 -6.61 7.68
CA LEU A 429 -1.02 -6.81 9.10
C LEU A 429 -2.39 -6.22 9.46
N ALA A 430 -3.22 -6.99 10.14
CA ALA A 430 -4.48 -6.54 10.71
C ALA A 430 -4.25 -5.68 11.97
N HIS A 431 -5.10 -4.66 12.11
CA HIS A 431 -4.99 -3.56 13.07
C HIS A 431 -5.09 -3.93 14.56
N LYS A 432 -5.35 -5.20 14.92
CA LYS A 432 -5.59 -5.58 16.33
C LYS A 432 -4.51 -6.37 17.04
N ASP A 433 -3.53 -6.98 16.36
CA ASP A 433 -2.50 -7.79 17.04
C ASP A 433 -1.19 -7.96 16.24
N ASP A 434 -0.92 -7.10 15.24
CA ASP A 434 0.15 -7.32 14.24
C ASP A 434 0.07 -8.71 13.60
N GLN A 435 -1.16 -9.19 13.32
CA GLN A 435 -1.43 -10.48 12.70
C GLN A 435 -2.01 -10.28 11.31
N ILE A 436 -1.59 -11.06 10.32
CA ILE A 436 -2.24 -11.05 9.00
C ILE A 436 -3.68 -11.54 9.14
N ASP A 437 -4.63 -10.88 8.45
CA ASP A 437 -6.05 -11.27 8.43
C ASP A 437 -6.22 -12.71 7.92
N GLU A 438 -7.22 -13.41 8.42
CA GLU A 438 -7.43 -14.81 8.07
C GLU A 438 -7.74 -14.99 6.57
N HIS A 439 -8.49 -14.06 5.96
CA HIS A 439 -8.74 -14.06 4.52
C HIS A 439 -7.43 -13.89 3.73
N ASP A 440 -6.59 -12.95 4.14
CA ASP A 440 -5.29 -12.69 3.51
C ASP A 440 -4.36 -13.89 3.64
N ARG A 441 -4.37 -14.61 4.78
CA ARG A 441 -3.62 -15.86 4.94
C ARG A 441 -4.04 -16.92 3.93
N TYR A 442 -5.34 -17.09 3.72
CA TYR A 442 -5.84 -18.04 2.71
C TYR A 442 -5.40 -17.62 1.31
N ALA A 443 -5.50 -16.34 0.97
CA ALA A 443 -5.07 -15.81 -0.32
C ALA A 443 -3.56 -15.98 -0.53
N ILE A 444 -2.72 -15.67 0.46
CA ILE A 444 -1.26 -15.89 0.40
C ILE A 444 -0.92 -17.36 0.12
N ARG A 445 -1.56 -18.29 0.84
CA ARG A 445 -1.33 -19.73 0.65
C ARG A 445 -1.84 -20.23 -0.70
N ALA A 446 -2.97 -19.72 -1.17
CA ALA A 446 -3.50 -20.04 -2.49
C ALA A 446 -2.54 -19.56 -3.60
N GLY A 447 -1.95 -18.38 -3.44
CA GLY A 447 -0.97 -17.83 -4.38
C GLY A 447 0.31 -18.65 -4.42
N PHE A 448 0.79 -19.07 -3.24
CA PHE A 448 1.93 -19.97 -3.12
C PHE A 448 1.71 -21.26 -3.92
N TRP A 449 0.61 -21.96 -3.67
CA TRP A 449 0.32 -23.22 -4.37
C TRP A 449 0.09 -23.05 -5.86
N ARG A 450 -0.59 -21.98 -6.28
CA ARG A 450 -0.76 -21.68 -7.71
C ARG A 450 0.57 -21.60 -8.45
N GLU A 451 1.58 -21.01 -7.84
CA GLU A 451 2.91 -20.89 -8.45
C GLU A 451 3.69 -22.22 -8.41
N ILE A 452 3.53 -23.03 -7.35
CA ILE A 452 4.14 -24.36 -7.25
C ILE A 452 3.56 -25.33 -8.29
N ASP A 453 2.28 -25.21 -8.62
CA ASP A 453 1.59 -26.07 -9.60
C ASP A 453 1.84 -25.63 -11.06
N ALA A 454 2.18 -24.37 -11.31
CA ALA A 454 2.38 -23.83 -12.66
C ALA A 454 3.48 -24.56 -13.49
N PRO A 455 4.64 -24.95 -12.92
CA PRO A 455 5.65 -25.76 -13.61
C PRO A 455 5.20 -27.19 -13.93
N VAL A 456 4.32 -27.78 -13.10
CA VAL A 456 3.89 -29.18 -13.23
C VAL A 456 2.93 -29.34 -14.42
N ALA A 457 2.09 -28.35 -14.69
CA ALA A 457 1.19 -28.33 -15.85
C ALA A 457 1.93 -28.22 -17.20
N GLY A 458 3.12 -27.63 -17.23
CA GLY A 458 3.95 -27.50 -18.45
C GLY A 458 4.78 -28.73 -18.81
N GLN A 459 4.84 -29.74 -17.93
CA GLN A 459 5.59 -30.98 -18.12
C GLN A 459 4.72 -32.19 -18.50
N GLN A 460 3.42 -31.99 -18.67
CA GLN A 460 2.53 -32.96 -19.31
C GLN A 460 2.28 -32.57 -20.77
N ALA A 461 3.24 -32.91 -21.64
CA ALA A 461 3.06 -32.97 -23.10
C ALA A 461 2.83 -34.45 -23.52
N PRO A 462 2.24 -34.71 -24.70
CA PRO A 462 1.20 -35.72 -24.91
C PRO A 462 1.74 -37.16 -24.89
N ALA A 463 0.90 -38.07 -24.38
CA ALA A 463 1.09 -39.50 -24.58
C ALA A 463 1.12 -39.79 -26.10
N GLU A 464 2.25 -40.34 -26.56
CA GLU A 464 2.41 -40.84 -27.92
C GLU A 464 1.37 -41.94 -28.20
N ASP A 465 0.51 -41.67 -29.18
CA ASP A 465 -0.25 -42.70 -29.88
C ASP A 465 0.74 -43.68 -30.55
N ALA A 466 0.78 -44.92 -30.06
CA ALA A 466 1.47 -46.00 -30.73
C ALA A 466 0.66 -46.44 -31.97
N PRO A 467 1.29 -46.59 -33.16
CA PRO A 467 0.59 -47.09 -34.33
C PRO A 467 0.48 -48.61 -34.25
N VAL A 468 -0.76 -49.12 -34.24
CA VAL A 468 -1.04 -50.53 -34.53
C VAL A 468 -0.90 -50.70 -36.05
N SER A 469 0.07 -51.50 -36.47
CA SER A 469 0.21 -52.00 -37.85
C SER A 469 -0.01 -53.52 -37.86
N ASP A 470 -0.92 -53.93 -38.76
CA ASP A 470 -1.30 -55.27 -39.26
C ASP A 470 -1.66 -56.41 -38.27
#